data_AF-A0AAW3CCY2-F1
#
_entry.id   AF-A0AAW3CCY2-F1
#
_cell.length_a   1.000
_cell.length_b   1.000
_cell.length_c   1.000
_cell.angle_alpha   90.00
_cell.angle_beta   90.00
_cell.angle_gamma   90.00
#
_symmetry.space_group_name_H-M   'P 1'
#
loop_
_entity.id
_entity.type
_entity.pdbx_description
1 polymer ?
#
loop_
_entity_poly.entity_id
_entity_poly.type
_entity_poly.pdbx_seq_one_letter_code
_entity_poly.pdbx_strand_id
1 'polypeptide(L)'
;MRCSRAYFSRVAVLGAAGGIGQPLALLLKNNPHVKELKLYDIKGAPGVAADLSHICSSAKVTGYSQEELNKAVQNTDLVLIPAGVPRKPGMTRDDLFNTNAGIVRDLVTAVARAAPKAIIGVISNPVNSTVPVAAETLKKLGAYDPGRLFGVTTLDVVRARTFVA
;
A
#
# COMPACT_ATOMS: atom_id res chain seq x y z
N MET A 1 -30.84 -12.37 8.18
CA MET A 1 -29.97 -11.81 7.12
C MET A 1 -28.52 -11.88 7.58
N ARG A 2 -27.72 -12.81 7.04
CA ARG A 2 -26.27 -12.82 7.29
C ARG A 2 -25.69 -11.63 6.50
N CYS A 3 -25.16 -10.62 7.19
CA CYS A 3 -24.31 -9.60 6.57
C CYS A 3 -23.30 -10.32 5.68
N SER A 4 -23.35 -10.10 4.37
CA SER A 4 -22.29 -10.54 3.49
C SER A 4 -21.00 -9.92 4.01
N ARG A 5 -20.04 -10.75 4.40
CA ARG A 5 -18.66 -10.32 4.64
C ARG A 5 -18.23 -9.69 3.32
N ALA A 6 -18.20 -8.36 3.24
CA ALA A 6 -17.61 -7.68 2.10
C ALA A 6 -16.11 -8.02 2.16
N TYR A 7 -15.70 -9.05 1.44
CA TYR A 7 -14.30 -9.39 1.31
C TYR A 7 -13.62 -8.22 0.60
N PHE A 8 -12.54 -7.68 1.19
CA PHE A 8 -11.66 -6.70 0.54
C PHE A 8 -11.04 -7.35 -0.69
N SER A 9 -11.77 -7.31 -1.80
CA SER A 9 -11.49 -8.12 -2.98
C SER A 9 -10.59 -7.35 -3.95
N ARG A 10 -10.60 -6.01 -3.86
CA ARG A 10 -9.81 -5.11 -4.71
C ARG A 10 -8.72 -4.46 -3.88
N VAL A 11 -7.48 -4.86 -4.13
CA VAL A 11 -6.31 -4.43 -3.38
C VAL A 11 -5.38 -3.64 -4.28
N ALA A 12 -4.91 -2.48 -3.83
CA ALA A 12 -3.85 -1.73 -4.49
C ALA A 12 -2.56 -1.75 -3.66
N VAL A 13 -1.43 -1.90 -4.34
CA VAL A 13 -0.09 -1.80 -3.76
C VAL A 13 0.62 -0.61 -4.40
N LEU A 14 0.91 0.42 -3.60
CA LEU A 14 1.59 1.64 -4.03
C LEU A 14 3.08 1.53 -3.64
N GLY A 15 3.97 1.42 -4.63
CA GLY A 15 5.37 1.00 -4.45
C GLY A 15 5.60 -0.47 -4.78
N ALA A 16 4.85 -1.00 -5.75
CA ALA A 16 4.81 -2.42 -6.09
C ALA A 16 6.09 -2.96 -6.73
N ALA A 17 6.93 -2.12 -7.33
CA ALA A 17 8.20 -2.55 -7.94
C ALA A 17 9.37 -2.50 -6.95
N GLY A 18 9.18 -1.97 -5.75
CA GLY A 18 10.18 -1.96 -4.69
C GLY A 18 10.45 -3.34 -4.06
N GLY A 19 11.50 -3.43 -3.25
CA GLY A 19 11.93 -4.69 -2.62
C GLY A 19 10.90 -5.32 -1.68
N ILE A 20 10.01 -4.53 -1.06
CA ILE A 20 8.85 -5.04 -0.30
C ILE A 20 7.66 -5.27 -1.23
N GLY A 21 7.46 -4.39 -2.21
CA GLY A 21 6.30 -4.38 -3.11
C GLY A 21 6.17 -5.64 -3.94
N GLN A 22 7.26 -6.11 -4.55
CA GLN A 22 7.23 -7.29 -5.42
C GLN A 22 6.82 -8.57 -4.66
N PRO A 23 7.50 -8.98 -3.56
CA PRO A 23 7.09 -10.16 -2.82
C PRO A 23 5.72 -9.99 -2.15
N LEU A 24 5.35 -8.79 -1.71
CA LEU A 24 4.00 -8.52 -1.20
C LEU A 24 2.93 -8.74 -2.27
N ALA A 25 3.15 -8.24 -3.49
CA ALA A 25 2.24 -8.43 -4.61
C ALA A 25 2.12 -9.92 -5.01
N LEU A 26 3.23 -10.67 -4.98
CA LEU A 26 3.22 -12.12 -5.18
C LEU A 26 2.36 -12.85 -4.15
N LEU A 27 2.51 -12.53 -2.86
CA LEU A 27 1.70 -13.13 -1.80
C LEU A 27 0.21 -12.77 -1.93
N LEU A 28 -0.10 -11.53 -2.31
CA LEU A 28 -1.47 -11.08 -2.54
C LEU A 28 -2.11 -11.76 -3.75
N LYS A 29 -1.36 -11.97 -4.84
CA LYS A 29 -1.83 -12.71 -6.03
C LYS A 29 -2.20 -14.16 -5.71
N ASN A 30 -1.51 -14.77 -4.75
CA ASN A 30 -1.81 -16.12 -4.28
C ASN A 30 -2.94 -16.19 -3.23
N ASN A 31 -3.45 -15.05 -2.75
CA ASN A 31 -4.50 -15.04 -1.75
C ASN A 31 -5.89 -15.22 -2.41
N PRO A 32 -6.68 -16.26 -2.05
CA PRO A 32 -7.98 -16.54 -2.68
C PRO A 32 -9.04 -15.46 -2.45
N HIS A 33 -8.85 -14.61 -1.44
CA HIS A 33 -9.75 -13.49 -1.11
C HIS A 33 -9.53 -12.27 -2.01
N VAL A 34 -8.38 -12.18 -2.69
CA VAL A 34 -8.08 -11.09 -3.62
C VAL A 34 -8.61 -11.47 -5.00
N LYS A 35 -9.44 -10.60 -5.58
CA LYS A 35 -10.03 -10.75 -6.93
C LYS A 35 -9.42 -9.78 -7.93
N GLU A 36 -9.01 -8.60 -7.47
CA GLU A 36 -8.33 -7.59 -8.28
C GLU A 36 -7.12 -7.05 -7.52
N LEU A 37 -5.95 -7.10 -8.15
CA LEU A 37 -4.69 -6.60 -7.63
C LEU A 37 -4.17 -5.50 -8.55
N LYS A 38 -4.12 -4.28 -8.02
CA LYS A 38 -3.64 -3.08 -8.73
C LYS A 38 -2.24 -2.73 -8.23
N LEU A 39 -1.28 -2.67 -9.15
CA LEU A 39 0.11 -2.42 -8.83
C LEU A 39 0.50 -1.07 -9.37
N TYR A 40 0.96 -0.17 -8.51
CA TYR A 40 1.45 1.14 -8.89
C TYR A 40 2.90 1.30 -8.44
N ASP A 41 3.71 1.89 -9.30
CA ASP A 41 5.04 2.35 -8.95
C ASP A 41 5.45 3.46 -9.94
N ILE A 42 6.42 4.28 -9.55
CA ILE A 42 7.02 5.30 -10.41
C ILE A 42 7.68 4.61 -11.61
N LYS A 43 8.27 3.42 -11.40
CA LYS A 43 8.91 2.63 -12.47
C LYS A 43 8.64 1.14 -12.29
N GLY A 44 8.45 0.44 -13.41
CA GLY A 44 8.45 -1.03 -13.44
C GLY A 44 7.15 -1.74 -13.04
N ALA A 45 6.13 -1.04 -12.56
CA ALA A 45 4.86 -1.66 -12.17
C ALA A 45 4.15 -2.45 -13.30
N PRO A 46 4.09 -1.98 -14.57
CA PRO A 46 3.54 -2.79 -15.66
C PRO A 46 4.28 -4.10 -15.90
N GLY A 47 5.62 -4.11 -15.76
CA GLY A 47 6.43 -5.33 -15.91
C GLY A 47 6.17 -6.32 -14.78
N VAL A 48 6.12 -5.85 -13.53
CA VAL A 48 5.77 -6.68 -12.36
C VAL A 48 4.36 -7.25 -12.49
N ALA A 49 3.41 -6.46 -13.00
CA ALA A 49 2.05 -6.93 -13.23
C ALA A 49 1.98 -8.01 -14.33
N ALA A 50 2.74 -7.86 -15.42
CA ALA A 50 2.81 -8.86 -16.48
C ALA A 50 3.34 -10.20 -15.93
N ASP A 51 4.41 -10.18 -15.14
CA ASP A 51 4.98 -11.36 -14.50
C ASP A 51 3.96 -12.06 -13.58
N LEU A 52 3.35 -11.31 -12.66
CA LEU A 52 2.35 -11.85 -11.74
C LEU A 52 1.05 -12.30 -12.43
N SER A 53 0.74 -11.79 -13.63
CA SER A 53 -0.46 -12.18 -14.37
C SER A 53 -0.42 -13.62 -14.87
N HIS A 54 0.78 -14.20 -15.03
CA HIS A 54 0.97 -15.58 -15.47
C HIS A 54 0.71 -16.62 -14.37
N ILE A 55 0.61 -16.21 -13.11
CA ILE A 55 0.29 -17.11 -12.00
C ILE A 55 -1.16 -17.58 -12.13
N CYS A 56 -1.37 -18.91 -12.12
CA CYS A 56 -2.65 -19.59 -12.23
C CYS A 56 -3.55 -19.42 -10.99
N SER A 57 -3.84 -18.19 -10.60
CA SER A 57 -4.78 -17.84 -9.53
C SER A 57 -5.88 -16.93 -10.06
N SER A 58 -7.02 -16.86 -9.36
CA SER A 58 -8.20 -16.12 -9.83
C SER A 58 -8.06 -14.59 -9.86
N ALA A 59 -7.07 -14.01 -9.18
CA ALA A 59 -6.96 -12.56 -9.06
C ALA A 59 -6.50 -11.91 -10.38
N LYS A 60 -7.23 -10.91 -10.88
CA LYS A 60 -6.79 -10.11 -12.03
C LYS A 60 -5.71 -9.12 -11.58
N VAL A 61 -4.57 -9.08 -12.26
CA VAL A 61 -3.48 -8.15 -11.96
C VAL A 61 -3.42 -7.07 -13.03
N THR A 62 -3.32 -5.81 -12.61
CA THR A 62 -3.12 -4.66 -13.50
C THR A 62 -1.99 -3.79 -12.97
N GLY A 63 -1.04 -3.43 -13.83
CA GLY A 63 0.05 -2.51 -13.49
C GLY A 63 -0.23 -1.11 -14.01
N TYR A 64 0.14 -0.09 -13.24
CA TYR A 64 -0.09 1.32 -13.52
C TYR A 64 1.22 2.09 -13.45
N SER A 65 1.46 2.97 -14.43
CA SER A 65 2.63 3.86 -14.44
C SER A 65 2.44 5.07 -13.52
N GLN A 66 3.48 5.92 -13.42
CA GLN A 66 3.48 7.12 -12.59
C GLN A 66 2.27 8.05 -12.89
N GLU A 67 1.89 8.20 -14.15
CA GLU A 67 0.79 9.08 -14.59
C GLU A 67 -0.60 8.52 -14.24
N GLU A 68 -0.66 7.24 -13.86
CA GLU A 68 -1.90 6.50 -13.68
C GLU A 68 -2.27 6.25 -12.22
N LEU A 69 -1.63 6.97 -11.28
CA LEU A 69 -1.87 6.83 -9.84
C LEU A 69 -3.37 6.87 -9.48
N ASN A 70 -4.13 7.81 -10.04
CA ASN A 70 -5.56 7.92 -9.78
C ASN A 70 -6.34 6.68 -10.24
N LYS A 71 -5.97 6.09 -11.39
CA LYS A 71 -6.59 4.85 -11.89
C LYS A 71 -6.23 3.65 -11.01
N ALA A 72 -5.00 3.63 -10.49
CA ALA A 72 -4.50 2.57 -9.63
C ALA A 72 -5.25 2.50 -8.30
N VAL A 73 -5.64 3.64 -7.72
CA VAL A 73 -6.37 3.69 -6.44
C VAL A 73 -7.89 3.67 -6.62
N GLN A 74 -8.42 4.02 -7.78
CA GLN A 74 -9.86 4.09 -8.00
C GLN A 74 -10.56 2.76 -7.70
N ASN A 75 -11.71 2.81 -7.01
CA ASN A 75 -12.52 1.63 -6.69
C ASN A 75 -11.75 0.53 -5.93
N THR A 76 -10.79 0.90 -5.09
CA THR A 76 -10.05 -0.06 -4.24
C THR A 76 -10.70 -0.18 -2.87
N ASP A 77 -10.66 -1.38 -2.29
CA ASP A 77 -11.18 -1.63 -0.94
C ASP A 77 -10.05 -1.54 0.10
N LEU A 78 -8.83 -1.94 -0.29
CA LEU A 78 -7.61 -1.89 0.53
C LEU A 78 -6.46 -1.31 -0.29
N VAL A 79 -5.75 -0.35 0.28
CA VAL A 79 -4.53 0.25 -0.27
C VAL A 79 -3.37 0.00 0.69
N LEU A 80 -2.33 -0.66 0.21
CA LEU A 80 -1.09 -0.89 0.93
C LEU A 80 -0.01 0.02 0.38
N ILE A 81 0.71 0.70 1.27
CA ILE A 81 1.74 1.68 0.90
C ILE A 81 3.10 1.22 1.42
N PRO A 82 3.79 0.30 0.70
CA PRO A 82 5.21 0.02 0.90
C PRO A 82 6.14 1.05 0.25
N ALA A 83 5.62 1.99 -0.56
CA ALA A 83 6.41 3.02 -1.23
C ALA A 83 7.27 3.82 -0.24
N GLY A 84 8.55 3.92 -0.54
CA GLY A 84 9.48 4.69 0.26
C GLY A 84 10.91 4.44 -0.18
N VAL A 85 11.80 5.35 0.20
CA VAL A 85 13.23 5.19 -0.04
C VAL A 85 13.81 4.40 1.14
N PRO A 86 14.56 3.31 0.90
CA PRO A 86 15.30 2.66 1.98
C PRO A 86 16.42 3.59 2.45
N ARG A 87 16.79 3.49 3.73
CA ARG A 87 17.91 4.27 4.27
C ARG A 87 19.18 3.97 3.47
N LYS A 88 19.78 5.00 2.87
CA LYS A 88 21.07 4.91 2.19
C LYS A 88 22.22 5.31 3.13
N PRO A 89 23.44 4.78 2.94
CA PRO A 89 24.62 5.29 3.64
C PRO A 89 24.74 6.81 3.46
N GLY A 90 24.99 7.54 4.56
CA GLY A 90 25.07 9.01 4.55
C GLY A 90 23.74 9.76 4.71
N MET A 91 22.58 9.07 4.64
CA MET A 91 21.28 9.71 4.85
C MET A 91 20.97 9.85 6.35
N THR A 92 20.60 11.06 6.78
CA THR A 92 20.16 11.30 8.16
C THR A 92 18.76 10.71 8.40
N ARG A 93 18.36 10.60 9.67
CA ARG A 93 17.00 10.17 10.01
C ARG A 93 15.95 11.17 9.51
N ASP A 94 16.26 12.47 9.58
CA ASP A 94 15.35 13.53 9.18
C ASP A 94 15.18 13.60 7.67
N ASP A 95 16.25 13.39 6.89
CA ASP A 95 16.16 13.32 5.43
C ASP A 95 15.26 12.18 4.96
N LEU A 96 15.41 11.01 5.60
CA LEU A 96 14.60 9.84 5.33
C LEU A 96 13.12 10.11 5.66
N PHE A 97 12.86 10.73 6.81
CA PHE A 97 11.52 11.12 7.21
C PHE A 97 10.90 12.10 6.21
N ASN A 98 11.58 13.20 5.88
CA ASN A 98 11.07 14.23 4.98
C ASN A 98 10.75 13.66 3.59
N THR A 99 11.61 12.78 3.08
CA THR A 99 11.41 12.10 1.80
C THR A 99 10.17 11.21 1.83
N ASN A 100 10.06 10.32 2.82
CA ASN A 100 8.96 9.37 2.88
C ASN A 100 7.63 10.02 3.32
N ALA A 101 7.68 11.09 4.11
CA ALA A 101 6.49 11.88 4.46
C ALA A 101 5.87 12.54 3.21
N GLY A 102 6.70 13.09 2.31
CA GLY A 102 6.25 13.63 1.02
C GLY A 102 5.58 12.56 0.16
N ILE A 103 6.24 11.40 0.00
CA ILE A 103 5.70 10.28 -0.77
C ILE A 103 4.34 9.82 -0.20
N VAL A 104 4.26 9.59 1.12
CA VAL A 104 3.02 9.13 1.76
C VAL A 104 1.91 10.16 1.62
N ARG A 105 2.19 11.45 1.82
CA ARG A 105 1.22 12.53 1.63
C ARG A 105 0.63 12.51 0.21
N ASP A 106 1.47 12.40 -0.81
CA ASP A 106 1.04 12.48 -2.20
C ASP A 106 0.19 11.26 -2.60
N LEU A 107 0.62 10.06 -2.18
CA LEU A 107 -0.15 8.82 -2.40
C LEU A 107 -1.49 8.84 -1.66
N VAL A 108 -1.50 9.25 -0.39
CA VAL A 108 -2.73 9.35 0.42
C VAL A 108 -3.67 10.42 -0.14
N THR A 109 -3.14 11.52 -0.69
CA THR A 109 -3.95 12.53 -1.38
C THR A 109 -4.68 11.94 -2.58
N ALA A 110 -4.02 11.09 -3.37
CA ALA A 110 -4.67 10.41 -4.49
C ALA A 110 -5.76 9.43 -4.00
N VAL A 111 -5.47 8.66 -2.95
CA VAL A 111 -6.46 7.75 -2.34
C VAL A 111 -7.68 8.52 -1.82
N ALA A 112 -7.48 9.62 -1.09
CA ALA A 112 -8.55 10.45 -0.57
C ALA A 112 -9.51 10.95 -1.66
N ARG A 113 -8.98 11.27 -2.85
CA ARG A 113 -9.76 11.79 -3.98
C ARG A 113 -10.48 10.69 -4.76
N ALA A 114 -9.81 9.57 -5.02
CA ALA A 114 -10.31 8.55 -5.93
C ALA A 114 -10.91 7.31 -5.24
N ALA A 115 -10.60 7.08 -3.96
CA ALA A 115 -11.14 6.00 -3.15
C ALA A 115 -11.21 6.37 -1.65
N PRO A 116 -12.01 7.39 -1.26
CA PRO A 116 -12.07 7.89 0.12
C PRO A 116 -12.54 6.86 1.16
N LYS A 117 -13.18 5.77 0.73
CA LYS A 117 -13.65 4.69 1.60
C LYS A 117 -12.68 3.52 1.69
N ALA A 118 -11.57 3.55 0.96
CA ALA A 118 -10.57 2.49 1.02
C ALA A 118 -9.94 2.42 2.42
N ILE A 119 -9.61 1.21 2.85
CA ILE A 119 -8.74 1.02 4.01
C ILE A 119 -7.30 1.25 3.57
N ILE A 120 -6.51 1.99 4.36
CA ILE A 120 -5.14 2.36 4.07
C ILE A 120 -4.20 1.73 5.10
N GLY A 121 -3.32 0.85 4.64
CA GLY A 121 -2.23 0.26 5.42
C GLY A 121 -0.89 0.89 5.06
N VAL A 122 -0.32 1.68 5.96
CA VAL A 122 0.98 2.34 5.77
C VAL A 122 2.10 1.41 6.24
N ILE A 123 3.00 1.06 5.31
CA ILE A 123 4.21 0.26 5.59
C ILE A 123 5.46 1.14 5.52
N SER A 124 5.40 2.26 4.80
CA SER A 124 6.46 3.26 4.65
C SER A 124 7.03 3.69 6.00
N ASN A 125 8.33 3.48 6.18
CA ASN A 125 9.04 3.92 7.37
C ASN A 125 9.36 5.42 7.34
N PRO A 126 9.41 6.10 8.50
CA PRO A 126 9.08 5.59 9.83
C PRO A 126 7.57 5.59 10.09
N VAL A 127 6.97 4.43 10.41
CA VAL A 127 5.51 4.26 10.60
C VAL A 127 4.95 5.22 11.65
N ASN A 128 5.69 5.44 12.74
CA ASN A 128 5.31 6.34 13.83
C ASN A 128 5.08 7.79 13.39
N SER A 129 5.64 8.21 12.26
CA SER A 129 5.48 9.56 11.72
C SER A 129 4.67 9.58 10.43
N THR A 130 4.78 8.54 9.58
CA THR A 130 4.03 8.48 8.31
C THR A 130 2.53 8.25 8.50
N VAL A 131 2.11 7.53 9.55
CA VAL A 131 0.68 7.37 9.87
C VAL A 131 0.04 8.70 10.30
N PRO A 132 0.63 9.49 11.23
CA PRO A 132 0.16 10.86 11.49
C PRO A 132 0.11 11.75 10.24
N VAL A 133 1.12 11.69 9.37
CA VAL A 133 1.12 12.44 8.10
C VAL A 133 -0.06 12.03 7.21
N ALA A 134 -0.33 10.73 7.08
CA ALA A 134 -1.48 10.23 6.34
C ALA A 134 -2.80 10.71 6.97
N ALA A 135 -2.94 10.64 8.29
CA ALA A 135 -4.13 11.09 9.02
C ALA A 135 -4.42 12.57 8.78
N GLU A 136 -3.42 13.44 8.94
CA GLU A 136 -3.57 14.88 8.73
C GLU A 136 -3.86 15.22 7.27
N THR A 137 -3.29 14.47 6.32
CA THR A 137 -3.59 14.60 4.89
C THR A 137 -5.06 14.28 4.61
N LEU A 138 -5.58 13.17 5.16
CA LEU A 138 -6.98 12.77 5.02
C LEU A 138 -7.93 13.78 5.67
N LYS A 139 -7.58 14.33 6.84
CA LYS A 139 -8.40 15.33 7.55
C LYS A 139 -8.57 16.59 6.71
N LYS A 140 -7.46 17.10 6.13
CA LYS A 140 -7.47 18.28 5.25
C LYS A 140 -8.36 18.09 4.02
N LEU A 141 -8.53 16.85 3.56
CA LEU A 141 -9.35 16.49 2.41
C LEU A 141 -10.76 16.03 2.78
N GLY A 142 -11.12 16.05 4.06
CA GLY A 142 -12.44 15.62 4.53
C GLY A 142 -12.71 14.11 4.39
N ALA A 143 -11.67 13.30 4.23
CA ALA A 143 -11.76 11.85 3.96
C ALA A 143 -11.23 10.99 5.12
N TYR A 144 -10.98 11.58 6.30
CA TYR A 144 -10.41 10.86 7.44
C TYR A 144 -11.46 10.01 8.16
N ASP A 145 -11.21 8.70 8.20
CA ASP A 145 -11.91 7.73 9.02
C ASP A 145 -10.87 6.98 9.87
N PRO A 146 -10.85 7.15 11.21
CA PRO A 146 -9.86 6.52 12.08
C PRO A 146 -9.95 4.98 12.06
N GLY A 147 -11.10 4.41 11.69
CA GLY A 147 -11.27 2.96 11.54
C GLY A 147 -10.68 2.39 10.25
N ARG A 148 -10.18 3.24 9.34
CA ARG A 148 -9.70 2.85 8.00
C ARG A 148 -8.24 3.17 7.75
N LEU A 149 -7.53 3.81 8.66
CA LEU A 149 -6.10 4.08 8.54
C LEU A 149 -5.33 3.30 9.61
N PHE A 150 -4.33 2.53 9.20
CA PHE A 150 -3.45 1.83 10.14
C PHE A 150 -2.00 1.77 9.67
N GLY A 151 -1.08 1.73 10.63
CA GLY A 151 0.32 1.41 10.40
C GLY A 151 0.54 -0.10 10.50
N VAL A 152 1.29 -0.67 9.56
CA VAL A 152 1.61 -2.10 9.57
C VAL A 152 2.80 -2.35 10.51
N THR A 153 2.51 -2.82 11.71
CA THR A 153 3.51 -3.22 12.73
C THR A 153 3.65 -4.73 12.89
N THR A 154 2.97 -5.51 12.06
CA THR A 154 2.90 -6.97 12.14
C THR A 154 4.28 -7.65 12.10
N LEU A 155 5.28 -7.03 11.46
CA LEU A 155 6.64 -7.55 11.42
C LEU A 155 7.27 -7.67 12.82
N ASP A 156 6.97 -6.74 13.72
CA ASP A 156 7.50 -6.78 15.09
C ASP A 156 6.89 -7.95 15.88
N VAL A 157 5.60 -8.22 15.66
CA VAL A 157 4.91 -9.39 16.24
C VAL A 157 5.48 -10.70 15.68
N VAL A 158 5.73 -10.76 14.37
CA VAL A 158 6.35 -11.94 13.74
C VAL A 158 7.75 -12.20 14.31
N ARG A 159 8.58 -11.16 14.43
CA ARG A 159 9.92 -11.26 15.03
C ARG A 159 9.87 -11.70 16.49
N ALA A 160 9.01 -11.07 17.30
CA ALA A 160 8.84 -11.45 18.71
C ALA A 160 8.44 -12.91 18.85
N ARG A 161 7.51 -13.40 18.02
CA ARG A 161 7.12 -14.82 17.99
C ARG A 161 8.29 -15.74 17.64
N THR A 162 9.09 -15.38 16.64
CA THR A 162 10.26 -16.17 16.25
C THR A 162 11.34 -16.19 17.32
N PHE A 163 11.57 -15.08 18.02
CA PHE A 163 12.64 -14.99 19.03
C PHE A 163 12.26 -15.61 20.38
N VAL A 164 10.96 -15.77 20.66
CA VAL A 164 10.46 -16.39 21.90
C VAL A 164 10.30 -17.91 21.78
N ALA A 165 10.03 -18.43 20.57
CA ALA A 165 9.86 -19.86 20.30
C ALA A 165 11.18 -20.64 20.39
#